data_AF-A0AAV5QBD8-F1
#
_entry.id   AF-A0AAV5QBD8-F1
#
_cell.length_a   1.000
_cell.length_b   1.000
_cell.length_c   1.000
_cell.angle_alpha   90.00
_cell.angle_beta   90.00
_cell.angle_gamma   90.00
#
_symmetry.space_group_name_H-M   'P 1'
#
loop_
_entity.id
_entity.type
_entity.pdbx_description
1 polymer ?
#
loop_
_entity_poly.entity_id
_entity_poly.type
_entity_poly.pdbx_seq_one_letter_code
_entity_poly.pdbx_strand_id
1 'polypeptide(L)'
;MECTEDPNIYRPLGPIYFSSIYPLLNDQNLNESHKIKTIISVTTTEIPVKYTQEPYTHLQIPVLDLSDSNILKYFDEINRLIDQTIGERGHLTGDAVLVHCQSGVSRSVSIVMEYLMYKFGINLSQAERAIKRVKSTAEPNDGFLRQLNQWSNLLSDSKGNNEEHKAKDERIIVQCHKCRAPLADDRVVLKHEMPDDDDKQRYFKRRQRGDICSHLFVDGVNWMKDKMVEIEGKLDCYKCGTKIGGWSWKGGRCSCGKWMVPDVHLVKSKVIQVCHGKIISMGDQRYL
;
A
#
# COMPACT_ATOMS: atom_id res chain seq x y z
N MET A 1 -22.80 8.04 24.01
CA MET A 1 -22.47 6.95 23.06
C MET A 1 -21.17 6.36 23.55
N GLU A 2 -21.22 5.20 24.19
CA GLU A 2 -20.05 4.55 24.77
C GLU A 2 -19.02 4.29 23.68
N CYS A 3 -17.77 4.63 23.96
CA CYS A 3 -16.64 4.27 23.10
C CYS A 3 -16.61 2.75 23.02
N THR A 4 -16.65 2.17 21.82
CA THR A 4 -16.46 0.74 21.67
C THR A 4 -15.08 0.37 22.22
N GLU A 5 -15.03 -0.47 23.25
CA GLU A 5 -13.81 -1.04 23.83
C GLU A 5 -13.19 -2.08 22.88
N ASP A 6 -12.96 -1.69 21.61
CA ASP A 6 -12.31 -2.55 20.63
C ASP A 6 -10.80 -2.29 20.66
N PRO A 7 -9.99 -3.20 21.23
CA PRO A 7 -8.55 -3.02 21.36
C PRO A 7 -7.79 -3.31 20.06
N ASN A 8 -8.48 -3.76 19.02
CA ASN A 8 -7.82 -4.23 17.82
C ASN A 8 -7.37 -3.08 16.91
N ILE A 9 -6.21 -3.29 16.29
CA ILE A 9 -5.68 -2.47 15.21
C ILE A 9 -5.77 -3.29 13.94
N TYR A 10 -6.52 -2.78 12.96
CA TYR A 10 -6.86 -3.48 11.74
C TYR A 10 -5.95 -3.03 10.59
N ARG A 11 -5.47 -3.99 9.79
CA ARG A 11 -4.57 -3.75 8.68
C ARG A 11 -5.20 -4.21 7.36
N PRO A 12 -5.89 -3.33 6.62
CA PRO A 12 -6.52 -3.73 5.37
C PRO A 12 -5.51 -3.90 4.23
N LEU A 13 -4.49 -3.02 4.16
CA LEU A 13 -3.46 -3.11 3.12
C LEU A 13 -2.20 -2.32 3.43
N GLY A 14 -1.04 -2.85 3.03
CA GLY A 14 0.23 -2.14 3.12
C GLY A 14 0.57 -1.74 4.57
N PRO A 15 1.44 -0.75 4.80
CA PRO A 15 1.76 -0.27 6.15
C PRO A 15 0.72 0.73 6.69
N ILE A 16 -0.57 0.47 6.45
CA ILE A 16 -1.68 1.35 6.84
C ILE A 16 -2.61 0.58 7.75
N TYR A 17 -2.88 1.19 8.89
CA TYR A 17 -3.71 0.62 9.95
C TYR A 17 -4.88 1.54 10.27
N PHE A 18 -5.96 0.96 10.78
CA PHE A 18 -7.03 1.73 11.41
C PHE A 18 -7.53 1.09 12.70
N SER A 19 -8.10 1.90 13.59
CA SER A 19 -8.66 1.43 14.85
C SER A 19 -9.74 2.36 15.41
N SER A 20 -10.32 1.95 16.54
CA SER A 20 -10.99 2.84 17.49
C SER A 20 -9.96 3.72 18.22
N ILE A 21 -10.41 4.59 19.13
CA ILE A 21 -9.50 5.35 20.00
C ILE A 21 -8.88 4.49 21.12
N TYR A 22 -9.47 3.31 21.39
CA TYR A 22 -9.15 2.50 22.54
C TYR A 22 -7.67 2.08 22.64
N PRO A 23 -6.97 1.66 21.55
CA PRO A 23 -5.54 1.35 21.61
C PRO A 23 -4.67 2.48 22.18
N LEU A 24 -5.06 3.74 21.92
CA LEU A 24 -4.36 4.91 22.45
C LEU A 24 -4.70 5.13 23.92
N LEU A 25 -5.97 5.01 24.30
CA LEU A 25 -6.40 5.19 25.70
C LEU A 25 -5.84 4.09 26.63
N ASN A 26 -5.63 2.89 26.09
CA ASN A 26 -5.06 1.75 26.81
C ASN A 26 -3.53 1.66 26.70
N ASP A 27 -2.88 2.78 26.37
CA ASP A 27 -1.43 2.96 26.45
C ASP A 27 -0.58 2.02 25.57
N GLN A 28 -1.16 1.42 24.51
CA GLN A 28 -0.47 0.45 23.67
C GLN A 28 0.76 1.06 22.96
N ASN A 29 1.88 0.31 22.94
CA ASN A 29 3.11 0.74 22.27
C ASN A 29 3.03 0.45 20.76
N LEU A 30 2.56 1.45 19.99
CA LEU A 30 2.25 1.33 18.56
C LEU A 30 3.52 1.21 17.69
N ASN A 31 4.60 1.89 18.06
CA ASN A 31 5.86 1.85 17.31
C ASN A 31 6.51 0.45 17.37
N GLU A 32 6.62 -0.13 18.57
CA GLU A 32 7.24 -1.45 18.72
C GLU A 32 6.44 -2.56 18.05
N SER A 33 5.11 -2.52 18.21
CA SER A 33 4.22 -3.59 17.75
C SER A 33 3.95 -3.54 16.24
N HIS A 34 3.81 -2.35 15.65
CA HIS A 34 3.33 -2.19 14.28
C HIS A 34 4.19 -1.29 13.40
N LYS A 35 5.31 -0.76 13.92
CA LYS A 35 6.15 0.25 13.26
C LYS A 35 5.38 1.54 12.93
N ILE A 36 4.33 1.83 13.70
CA ILE A 36 3.55 3.05 13.53
C ILE A 36 4.42 4.24 13.93
N LYS A 37 4.56 5.18 13.01
CA LYS A 37 5.27 6.45 13.20
C LYS A 37 4.38 7.66 13.00
N THR A 38 3.28 7.50 12.27
CA THR A 38 2.30 8.57 12.08
C THR A 38 0.93 8.17 12.55
N ILE A 39 0.26 9.06 13.28
CA ILE A 39 -1.07 8.86 13.83
C ILE A 39 -1.98 9.97 13.30
N ILE A 40 -3.07 9.58 12.64
CA ILE A 40 -4.09 10.49 12.11
C ILE A 40 -5.37 10.29 12.92
N SER A 41 -5.74 11.31 13.68
CA SER A 41 -6.90 11.30 14.57
C SER A 41 -8.09 11.99 13.91
N VAL A 42 -9.01 11.21 13.35
CA VAL A 42 -10.22 11.71 12.69
C VAL A 42 -11.35 11.83 13.70
N THR A 43 -11.19 12.75 14.63
CA THR A 43 -12.15 13.02 15.72
C THR A 43 -11.93 14.42 16.29
N THR A 44 -12.86 14.89 17.11
CA THR A 44 -12.69 16.11 17.92
C THR A 44 -12.15 15.79 19.31
N THR A 45 -12.13 14.52 19.71
CA THR A 45 -11.60 14.05 21.00
C THR A 45 -10.08 14.19 21.04
N GLU A 46 -9.56 14.70 22.15
CA GLU A 46 -8.13 14.69 22.45
C GLU A 46 -7.63 13.27 22.69
N ILE A 47 -6.36 13.03 22.38
CA ILE A 47 -5.65 11.77 22.64
C ILE A 47 -4.55 11.99 23.68
N PRO A 48 -4.04 10.94 24.34
CA PRO A 48 -2.94 11.09 25.28
C PRO A 48 -1.72 11.74 24.63
N VAL A 49 -1.12 12.73 25.31
CA VAL A 49 -0.04 13.59 24.82
C VAL A 49 1.18 12.81 24.29
N LYS A 50 1.45 11.62 24.83
CA LYS A 50 2.55 10.77 24.35
C LYS A 50 2.43 10.36 22.87
N TYR A 51 1.22 10.37 22.31
CA TYR A 51 0.97 10.05 20.90
C TYR A 51 1.00 11.29 20.00
N THR A 52 1.12 12.49 20.58
CA THR A 52 1.23 13.78 19.86
C THR A 52 2.67 14.32 19.90
N GLN A 53 3.63 13.49 20.30
CA GLN A 53 5.03 13.85 20.48
C GLN A 53 5.92 12.75 19.87
N GLU A 54 7.21 13.05 19.72
CA GLU A 54 8.22 12.08 19.29
C GLU A 54 8.13 10.78 20.12
N PRO A 55 8.17 9.59 19.48
CA PRO A 55 8.57 9.35 18.10
C PRO A 55 7.43 9.42 17.06
N TYR A 56 6.25 9.93 17.44
CA TYR A 56 5.09 10.00 16.57
C TYR A 56 4.94 11.36 15.91
N THR A 57 4.67 11.37 14.60
CA THR A 57 4.07 12.50 13.90
C THR A 57 2.55 12.39 14.03
N HIS A 58 1.89 13.44 14.52
CA HIS A 58 0.45 13.44 14.75
C HIS A 58 -0.27 14.48 13.90
N LEU A 59 -1.42 14.09 13.35
CA LEU A 59 -2.35 14.96 12.64
C LEU A 59 -3.76 14.80 13.21
N GLN A 60 -4.33 15.88 13.75
CA GLN A 60 -5.72 15.93 14.20
C GLN A 60 -6.63 16.46 13.08
N ILE A 61 -7.66 15.68 12.73
CA ILE A 61 -8.70 16.06 11.78
C ILE A 61 -10.02 16.21 12.55
N PRO A 62 -10.45 17.44 12.90
CA PRO A 62 -11.58 17.69 13.79
C PRO A 62 -12.93 17.49 13.08
N VAL A 63 -13.26 16.23 12.77
CA VAL A 63 -14.47 15.84 12.05
C VAL A 63 -15.37 14.97 12.92
N LEU A 64 -16.65 15.34 13.00
CA LEU A 64 -17.71 14.57 13.63
C LEU A 64 -18.24 13.50 12.65
N ASP A 65 -18.85 12.45 13.19
CA ASP A 65 -19.42 11.36 12.40
C ASP A 65 -20.85 11.68 11.95
N LEU A 66 -21.00 12.76 11.21
CA LEU A 66 -22.30 13.25 10.74
C LEU A 66 -22.34 13.21 9.21
N SER A 67 -23.52 12.97 8.65
CA SER A 67 -23.71 12.86 7.20
C SER A 67 -23.52 14.18 6.43
N ASP A 68 -23.49 15.31 7.13
CA ASP A 68 -23.23 16.65 6.60
C ASP A 68 -21.78 17.12 6.80
N SER A 69 -20.97 16.35 7.55
CA SER A 69 -19.56 16.68 7.77
C SER A 69 -18.75 16.52 6.48
N ASN A 70 -17.95 17.52 6.14
CA ASN A 70 -17.06 17.49 4.96
C ASN A 70 -15.70 16.92 5.34
N ILE A 71 -15.51 15.63 5.07
CA ILE A 71 -14.23 14.92 5.26
C ILE A 71 -13.35 14.98 4.01
N LEU A 72 -13.95 15.11 2.82
CA LEU A 72 -13.26 15.15 1.52
C LEU A 72 -12.20 16.24 1.46
N LYS A 73 -12.47 17.42 2.04
CA LYS A 73 -11.53 18.55 2.06
C LYS A 73 -10.16 18.24 2.69
N TYR A 74 -10.03 17.15 3.44
CA TYR A 74 -8.78 16.74 4.09
C TYR A 74 -7.99 15.68 3.31
N PHE A 75 -8.57 15.08 2.27
CA PHE A 75 -7.97 13.93 1.58
C PHE A 75 -6.58 14.26 1.03
N ASP A 76 -6.40 15.40 0.35
CA ASP A 76 -5.09 15.77 -0.20
C ASP A 76 -4.00 15.95 0.87
N GLU A 77 -4.34 16.55 2.02
CA GLU A 77 -3.42 16.73 3.14
C GLU A 77 -3.03 15.39 3.77
N ILE A 78 -4.02 14.53 4.00
CA ILE A 78 -3.84 13.21 4.58
C ILE A 78 -3.02 12.32 3.64
N ASN A 79 -3.35 12.31 2.35
CA ASN A 79 -2.63 11.54 1.33
C ASN A 79 -1.14 11.91 1.30
N ARG A 80 -0.81 13.22 1.33
CA ARG A 80 0.58 13.69 1.41
C ARG A 80 1.29 13.22 2.66
N LEU A 81 0.64 13.32 3.82
CA LEU A 81 1.25 12.88 5.08
C LEU A 81 1.50 11.37 5.07
N ILE A 82 0.52 10.58 4.62
CA ILE A 82 0.68 9.12 4.54
C ILE A 82 1.82 8.77 3.57
N ASP A 83 1.89 9.40 2.41
CA ASP A 83 2.97 9.20 1.43
C ASP A 83 4.36 9.56 2.02
N GLN A 84 4.47 10.64 2.79
CA GLN A 84 5.70 11.01 3.48
C GLN A 84 6.13 9.97 4.51
N THR A 85 5.18 9.39 5.25
CA THR A 85 5.49 8.37 6.26
C THR A 85 5.93 7.07 5.62
N ILE A 86 5.14 6.55 4.66
CA ILE A 86 5.37 5.19 4.13
C ILE A 86 6.43 5.19 3.03
N GLY A 87 6.63 6.33 2.37
CA GLY A 87 7.50 6.50 1.21
C GLY A 87 6.76 6.39 -0.14
N GLU A 88 7.53 6.64 -1.19
CA GLU A 88 7.05 6.56 -2.57
C GLU A 88 7.30 5.19 -3.19
N ARG A 89 6.74 4.96 -4.38
CA ARG A 89 6.92 3.70 -5.11
C ARG A 89 8.42 3.39 -5.29
N GLY A 90 8.84 2.25 -4.75
CA GLY A 90 10.23 1.78 -4.86
C GLY A 90 11.18 2.32 -3.80
N HIS A 91 10.73 3.23 -2.92
CA HIS A 91 11.50 3.75 -1.81
C HIS A 91 10.62 3.87 -0.56
N LEU A 92 10.25 2.72 0.01
CA LEU A 92 9.44 2.68 1.21
C LEU A 92 10.32 2.69 2.46
N THR A 93 9.87 3.43 3.47
CA THR A 93 10.61 3.68 4.70
C THR A 93 10.61 2.48 5.65
N GLY A 94 9.58 1.63 5.54
CA GLY A 94 9.28 0.60 6.53
C GLY A 94 8.46 1.10 7.73
N ASP A 95 8.16 2.40 7.76
CA ASP A 95 7.28 3.02 8.75
C ASP A 95 5.81 2.84 8.36
N ALA A 96 4.92 2.91 9.36
CA ALA A 96 3.49 2.73 9.19
C ALA A 96 2.66 3.90 9.72
N VAL A 97 1.43 3.98 9.21
CA VAL A 97 0.43 4.96 9.62
C VAL A 97 -0.72 4.27 10.34
N LEU A 98 -1.18 4.87 11.45
CA LEU A 98 -2.45 4.56 12.08
C LEU A 98 -3.45 5.68 11.82
N VAL A 99 -4.61 5.35 11.27
CA VAL A 99 -5.76 6.26 11.18
C VAL A 99 -6.83 5.79 12.17
N HIS A 100 -7.14 6.59 13.17
CA HIS A 100 -8.18 6.22 14.15
C HIS A 100 -9.28 7.27 14.21
N CYS A 101 -10.42 6.85 14.73
CA CYS A 101 -11.51 7.74 15.12
C CYS A 101 -12.04 7.28 16.48
N GLN A 102 -13.29 7.59 16.82
CA GLN A 102 -13.87 7.14 18.08
C GLN A 102 -14.03 5.61 18.14
N SER A 103 -14.72 5.03 17.15
CA SER A 103 -15.12 3.61 17.18
C SER A 103 -14.42 2.74 16.13
N GLY A 104 -13.65 3.34 15.23
CA GLY A 104 -12.99 2.59 14.14
C GLY A 104 -13.97 2.00 13.11
N VAL A 105 -15.11 2.67 12.90
CA VAL A 105 -16.20 2.17 12.04
C VAL A 105 -16.42 3.04 10.81
N SER A 106 -16.51 4.37 10.96
CA SER A 106 -16.92 5.27 9.88
C SER A 106 -15.79 6.22 9.47
N ARG A 107 -15.47 7.25 10.26
CA ARG A 107 -14.47 8.29 9.93
C ARG A 107 -13.09 7.77 9.52
N SER A 108 -12.44 6.97 10.36
CA SER A 108 -11.12 6.41 10.03
C SER A 108 -11.16 5.45 8.86
N VAL A 109 -12.27 4.70 8.72
CA VAL A 109 -12.50 3.80 7.60
C VAL A 109 -12.63 4.58 6.29
N SER A 110 -13.34 5.71 6.28
CA SER A 110 -13.41 6.60 5.11
C SER A 110 -12.03 7.06 4.64
N ILE A 111 -11.18 7.50 5.58
CA ILE A 111 -9.81 7.94 5.26
C ILE A 111 -8.96 6.78 4.74
N VAL A 112 -9.07 5.58 5.31
CA VAL A 112 -8.30 4.45 4.77
C VAL A 112 -8.84 4.06 3.39
N MET A 113 -10.15 4.00 3.19
CA MET A 113 -10.74 3.67 1.89
C MET A 113 -10.33 4.67 0.80
N GLU A 114 -10.38 5.97 1.08
CA GLU A 114 -9.96 7.00 0.11
C GLU A 114 -8.48 6.86 -0.25
N TYR A 115 -7.61 6.69 0.76
CA TYR A 115 -6.18 6.51 0.52
C TYR A 115 -5.91 5.24 -0.31
N LEU A 116 -6.63 4.15 -0.04
CA LEU A 116 -6.48 2.92 -0.84
C LEU A 116 -6.83 3.16 -2.32
N MET A 117 -7.89 3.91 -2.59
CA MET A 117 -8.27 4.28 -3.96
C MET A 117 -7.21 5.19 -4.60
N TYR A 118 -6.73 6.20 -3.87
CA TYR A 118 -5.70 7.13 -4.31
C TYR A 118 -4.37 6.40 -4.64
N LYS A 119 -3.81 5.67 -3.68
CA LYS A 119 -2.47 5.06 -3.79
C LYS A 119 -2.43 3.84 -4.71
N PHE A 120 -3.40 2.93 -4.56
CA PHE A 120 -3.40 1.64 -5.27
C PHE A 120 -4.29 1.63 -6.51
N GLY A 121 -5.06 2.69 -6.75
CA GLY A 121 -5.94 2.79 -7.91
C GLY A 121 -7.06 1.76 -7.94
N ILE A 122 -7.41 1.19 -6.79
CA ILE A 122 -8.58 0.30 -6.65
C ILE A 122 -9.86 1.14 -6.60
N ASN A 123 -10.99 0.55 -6.98
CA ASN A 123 -12.28 1.25 -6.90
C ASN A 123 -12.90 1.16 -5.50
N LEU A 124 -13.95 1.95 -5.25
CA LEU A 124 -14.62 2.02 -3.95
C LEU A 124 -15.08 0.66 -3.42
N SER A 125 -15.71 -0.16 -4.27
CA SER A 125 -16.16 -1.51 -3.89
C SER A 125 -14.99 -2.43 -3.49
N GLN A 126 -13.83 -2.26 -4.13
CA GLN A 126 -12.63 -3.02 -3.77
C GLN A 126 -12.02 -2.53 -2.45
N ALA A 127 -11.99 -1.22 -2.21
CA ALA A 127 -11.55 -0.64 -0.94
C ALA A 127 -12.46 -1.09 0.21
N GLU A 128 -13.77 -1.05 0.02
CA GLU A 128 -14.75 -1.52 1.00
C GLU A 128 -14.55 -3.01 1.33
N ARG A 129 -14.36 -3.85 0.30
CA ARG A 129 -14.07 -5.27 0.51
C ARG A 129 -12.78 -5.50 1.30
N ALA A 130 -11.73 -4.71 1.06
CA ALA A 130 -10.48 -4.79 1.81
C ALA A 130 -10.67 -4.48 3.30
N ILE A 131 -11.48 -3.45 3.61
CA ILE A 131 -11.84 -3.10 4.99
C ILE A 131 -12.70 -4.18 5.64
N LYS A 132 -13.80 -4.59 4.99
CA LYS A 132 -14.78 -5.53 5.54
C LYS A 132 -14.18 -6.90 5.86
N ARG A 133 -13.07 -7.28 5.22
CA ARG A 133 -12.31 -8.50 5.53
C ARG A 133 -11.64 -8.48 6.90
N VAL A 134 -11.13 -7.32 7.31
CA VAL A 134 -10.45 -7.17 8.60
C VAL A 134 -11.40 -6.70 9.70
N LYS A 135 -12.47 -5.96 9.34
CA LYS A 135 -13.53 -5.55 10.27
C LYS A 135 -14.89 -5.55 9.56
N SER A 136 -15.69 -6.59 9.73
CA SER A 136 -16.99 -6.75 9.06
C SER A 136 -18.02 -5.66 9.43
N THR A 137 -17.90 -5.07 10.61
CA THR A 137 -18.77 -3.99 11.10
C THR A 137 -18.37 -2.60 10.63
N ALA A 138 -17.23 -2.44 9.94
CA ALA A 138 -16.78 -1.15 9.44
C ALA A 138 -17.70 -0.63 8.34
N GLU A 139 -18.22 0.58 8.46
CA GLU A 139 -19.21 1.15 7.56
C GLU A 139 -19.19 2.68 7.69
N PRO A 140 -18.66 3.40 6.68
CA PRO A 140 -18.81 4.85 6.60
C PRO A 140 -20.28 5.26 6.61
N ASN A 141 -20.59 6.40 7.23
CA ASN A 141 -21.92 6.97 7.11
C ASN A 141 -22.23 7.39 5.65
N ASP A 142 -23.51 7.54 5.31
CA ASP A 142 -23.96 7.86 3.96
C ASP A 142 -23.36 9.14 3.37
N GLY A 143 -23.10 10.14 4.22
CA GLY A 143 -22.45 11.39 3.81
C GLY A 143 -21.01 11.19 3.37
N PHE A 144 -20.27 10.35 4.08
CA PHE A 144 -18.92 9.97 3.72
C PHE A 144 -18.90 9.04 2.51
N LEU A 145 -19.84 8.09 2.38
CA LEU A 145 -19.96 7.25 1.18
C LEU A 145 -20.17 8.09 -0.09
N ARG A 146 -21.01 9.13 -0.03
CA ARG A 146 -21.18 10.07 -1.16
C ARG A 146 -19.87 10.78 -1.51
N GLN A 147 -19.15 11.26 -0.49
CA GLN A 147 -17.85 11.93 -0.67
C GLN A 147 -16.78 10.97 -1.23
N LEU A 148 -16.76 9.71 -0.82
CA LEU A 148 -15.86 8.68 -1.36
C LEU A 148 -16.15 8.37 -2.83
N ASN A 149 -17.43 8.32 -3.22
CA ASN A 149 -17.81 8.18 -4.63
C ASN A 149 -17.37 9.39 -5.45
N GLN A 150 -17.58 10.61 -4.93
CA GLN A 150 -17.09 11.83 -5.56
C GLN A 150 -15.56 11.78 -5.76
N TRP A 151 -14.82 11.38 -4.73
CA TRP A 151 -13.36 11.22 -4.81
C TRP A 151 -12.93 10.18 -5.85
N SER A 152 -13.58 9.02 -5.89
CA SER A 152 -13.32 7.98 -6.89
C SER A 152 -13.48 8.49 -8.33
N ASN A 153 -14.44 9.39 -8.57
CA ASN A 153 -14.64 10.01 -9.88
C ASN A 153 -13.51 11.00 -10.21
N LEU A 154 -13.14 11.88 -9.27
CA LEU A 154 -12.00 12.81 -9.43
C LEU A 154 -10.69 12.08 -9.72
N LEU A 155 -10.44 10.95 -9.05
CA LEU A 155 -9.28 10.09 -9.30
C LEU A 155 -9.31 9.42 -10.68
N SER A 156 -10.49 9.20 -11.25
CA SER A 156 -10.66 8.63 -12.60
C SER A 156 -10.44 9.70 -13.67
N ASP A 157 -10.97 10.91 -13.46
CA ASP A 157 -10.84 12.04 -14.40
C ASP A 157 -9.39 12.55 -14.48
N SER A 158 -8.70 12.61 -13.35
CA SER A 158 -7.27 12.95 -13.27
C SER A 158 -6.37 11.93 -13.98
N LYS A 159 -6.80 10.67 -14.09
CA LYS A 159 -6.12 9.65 -14.91
C LYS A 159 -6.47 9.80 -16.39
N GLY A 160 -7.71 10.14 -16.73
CA GLY A 160 -8.14 10.42 -18.11
C GLY A 160 -7.35 11.56 -18.76
N ASN A 161 -7.15 12.67 -18.05
CA ASN A 161 -6.46 13.85 -18.56
C ASN A 161 -4.93 13.70 -18.67
N ASN A 162 -4.32 12.83 -17.86
CA ASN A 162 -2.89 12.51 -17.96
C ASN A 162 -2.56 11.40 -18.97
N GLU A 163 -3.56 10.63 -19.42
CA GLU A 163 -3.38 9.48 -20.31
C GLU A 163 -3.55 9.77 -21.81
N GLU A 164 -4.19 10.88 -22.20
CA GLU A 164 -4.37 11.20 -23.63
C GLU A 164 -3.12 11.75 -24.32
N HIS A 165 -2.09 12.21 -23.58
CA HIS A 165 -0.91 12.86 -24.17
C HIS A 165 0.44 12.16 -23.93
N LYS A 166 0.49 10.96 -23.34
CA LYS A 166 1.72 10.13 -23.27
C LYS A 166 1.48 8.69 -23.71
N ALA A 167 1.58 8.51 -25.03
CA ALA A 167 1.91 7.28 -25.75
C ALA A 167 1.16 5.99 -25.37
N LYS A 168 0.13 5.66 -26.17
CA LYS A 168 -0.40 4.29 -26.31
C LYS A 168 0.63 3.28 -26.86
N ASP A 169 1.88 3.68 -27.03
CA ASP A 169 2.81 3.06 -27.96
C ASP A 169 4.10 2.53 -27.32
N GLU A 170 4.20 2.35 -25.99
CA GLU A 170 5.37 1.68 -25.34
C GLU A 170 5.06 0.98 -23.99
N ARG A 171 3.81 0.65 -23.65
CA ARG A 171 3.51 0.03 -22.33
C ARG A 171 4.05 -1.41 -22.24
N ILE A 172 4.84 -1.68 -21.19
CA ILE A 172 5.42 -3.00 -20.93
C ILE A 172 4.53 -3.79 -19.98
N ILE A 173 3.99 -4.90 -20.48
CA ILE A 173 3.15 -5.81 -19.69
C ILE A 173 3.98 -7.00 -19.22
N VAL A 174 3.99 -7.25 -17.92
CA VAL A 174 4.55 -8.45 -17.31
C VAL A 174 3.51 -9.57 -17.35
N GLN A 175 3.85 -10.69 -17.99
CA GLN A 175 2.96 -11.83 -18.14
C GLN A 175 3.55 -13.10 -17.54
N CYS A 176 2.68 -14.05 -17.17
CA CYS A 176 3.10 -15.38 -16.74
C CYS A 176 3.84 -16.11 -17.87
N HIS A 177 5.02 -16.67 -17.58
CA HIS A 177 5.78 -17.41 -18.58
C HIS A 177 5.05 -18.66 -19.09
N LYS A 178 4.24 -19.32 -18.24
CA LYS A 178 3.53 -20.57 -18.58
C LYS A 178 2.27 -20.35 -19.42
N CYS A 179 1.44 -19.37 -19.07
CA CYS A 179 0.10 -19.21 -19.67
C CYS A 179 -0.17 -17.84 -20.30
N ARG A 180 0.83 -16.95 -20.29
CA ARG A 180 0.77 -15.58 -20.82
C ARG A 180 -0.29 -14.68 -20.17
N ALA A 181 -0.88 -15.09 -19.04
CA ALA A 181 -1.79 -14.25 -18.28
C ALA A 181 -1.10 -12.94 -17.87
N PRO A 182 -1.70 -11.77 -18.09
CA PRO A 182 -1.15 -10.49 -17.65
C PRO A 182 -1.14 -10.46 -16.12
N LEU A 183 0.05 -10.22 -15.56
CA LEU A 183 0.29 -10.18 -14.12
C LEU A 183 0.46 -8.75 -13.64
N ALA A 184 1.24 -7.93 -14.33
CA ALA A 184 1.52 -6.56 -13.92
C ALA A 184 1.80 -5.67 -15.15
N ASP A 185 1.69 -4.37 -14.97
CA ASP A 185 2.06 -3.33 -15.94
C ASP A 185 3.32 -2.60 -15.45
N ASP A 186 4.05 -1.94 -16.34
CA ASP A 186 5.27 -1.20 -16.02
C ASP A 186 5.08 -0.16 -14.91
N ARG A 187 3.89 0.45 -14.84
CA ARG A 187 3.48 1.41 -13.81
C ARG A 187 3.55 0.89 -12.38
N VAL A 188 3.40 -0.42 -12.21
CA VAL A 188 3.48 -1.07 -10.90
C VAL A 188 4.81 -1.78 -10.71
N VAL A 189 5.72 -1.78 -11.68
CA VAL A 189 7.05 -2.38 -11.51
C VAL A 189 7.92 -1.43 -10.68
N LEU A 190 8.41 -1.91 -9.54
CA LEU A 190 9.30 -1.17 -8.66
C LEU A 190 10.76 -1.44 -9.05
N LYS A 191 11.44 -0.39 -9.50
CA LYS A 191 12.87 -0.44 -9.81
C LYS A 191 13.67 -0.31 -8.52
N HIS A 192 14.79 -1.03 -8.44
CA HIS A 192 15.75 -0.85 -7.38
C HIS A 192 17.16 -1.02 -7.91
N GLU A 193 18.05 -0.15 -7.43
CA GLU A 193 19.47 -0.21 -7.73
C GLU A 193 20.20 -1.16 -6.77
N MET A 194 21.30 -1.74 -7.24
CA MET A 194 22.12 -2.60 -6.40
C MET A 194 22.85 -1.74 -5.36
N PRO A 195 22.96 -2.19 -4.09
CA PRO A 195 23.70 -1.45 -3.07
C PRO A 195 25.18 -1.37 -3.45
N ASP A 196 25.80 -0.20 -3.25
CA ASP A 196 27.21 0.03 -3.50
C ASP A 196 28.10 -0.88 -2.62
N ASP A 197 29.37 -1.02 -3.00
CA ASP A 197 30.33 -1.88 -2.29
C ASP A 197 30.49 -1.51 -0.80
N ASP A 198 30.28 -0.24 -0.44
CA ASP A 198 30.37 0.29 0.92
C ASP A 198 29.06 0.19 1.73
N ASP A 199 27.96 -0.27 1.10
CA ASP A 199 26.68 -0.39 1.81
C ASP A 199 26.69 -1.60 2.76
N LYS A 200 26.37 -1.37 4.03
CA LYS A 200 26.23 -2.40 5.08
C LYS A 200 25.21 -3.49 4.69
N GLN A 201 24.30 -3.21 3.76
CA GLN A 201 23.38 -4.20 3.20
C GLN A 201 24.08 -5.33 2.42
N ARG A 202 25.30 -5.10 1.92
CA ARG A 202 26.06 -6.03 1.06
C ARG A 202 26.87 -7.07 1.85
N TYR A 203 27.12 -6.84 3.15
CA TYR A 203 28.07 -7.59 3.99
C TYR A 203 27.75 -9.09 4.18
N PHE A 204 26.55 -9.54 3.80
CA PHE A 204 26.11 -10.93 4.00
C PHE A 204 26.29 -11.87 2.79
N LYS A 205 26.82 -11.40 1.65
CA LYS A 205 27.12 -12.26 0.50
C LYS A 205 28.62 -12.30 0.17
N ARG A 206 29.20 -13.49 0.18
CA ARG A 206 30.35 -13.84 -0.67
C ARG A 206 29.81 -14.32 -2.03
N ARG A 207 29.76 -13.48 -3.07
CA ARG A 207 29.62 -13.94 -4.48
C ARG A 207 30.08 -12.88 -5.50
N GLN A 208 30.43 -13.38 -6.69
CA GLN A 208 31.26 -12.78 -7.74
C GLN A 208 30.58 -11.64 -8.52
N ARG A 209 31.42 -10.77 -9.13
CA ARG A 209 31.04 -9.70 -10.08
C ARG A 209 30.04 -10.18 -11.14
N GLY A 210 28.90 -9.48 -11.29
CA GLY A 210 28.03 -9.56 -12.49
C GLY A 210 26.63 -10.16 -12.33
N ASP A 211 26.18 -10.54 -11.13
CA ASP A 211 24.86 -11.20 -10.95
C ASP A 211 23.66 -10.22 -11.08
N ILE A 212 22.89 -10.34 -12.18
CA ILE A 212 21.63 -9.63 -12.43
C ILE A 212 20.58 -10.00 -11.35
N CYS A 213 19.90 -9.02 -10.72
CA CYS A 213 18.84 -9.31 -9.71
C CYS A 213 17.77 -10.23 -10.34
N SER A 214 17.43 -11.33 -9.65
CA SER A 214 16.49 -12.36 -10.12
C SER A 214 15.03 -12.04 -9.76
N HIS A 215 14.80 -10.98 -8.98
CA HIS A 215 13.48 -10.55 -8.53
C HIS A 215 13.03 -9.33 -9.33
N LEU A 216 11.77 -9.32 -9.73
CA LEU A 216 11.07 -8.18 -10.29
C LEU A 216 10.05 -7.73 -9.25
N PHE A 217 10.27 -6.58 -8.63
CA PHE A 217 9.38 -6.08 -7.58
C PHE A 217 8.18 -5.40 -8.21
N VAL A 218 7.01 -5.59 -7.61
CA VAL A 218 5.76 -5.00 -8.09
C VAL A 218 4.97 -4.41 -6.93
N ASP A 219 4.43 -3.22 -7.14
CA ASP A 219 3.46 -2.60 -6.26
C ASP A 219 2.15 -3.40 -6.29
N GLY A 220 1.46 -3.45 -5.14
CA GLY A 220 0.32 -4.30 -4.81
C GLY A 220 -0.52 -4.71 -6.01
N VAL A 221 -0.30 -5.92 -6.51
CA VAL A 221 -0.91 -6.36 -7.76
C VAL A 221 -2.42 -6.49 -7.60
N ASN A 222 -3.17 -5.96 -8.56
CA ASN A 222 -4.64 -5.93 -8.57
C ASN A 222 -5.32 -7.32 -8.42
N TRP A 223 -4.59 -8.44 -8.54
CA TRP A 223 -5.07 -9.80 -8.33
C TRP A 223 -4.58 -10.45 -7.02
N MET A 224 -3.71 -9.80 -6.24
CA MET A 224 -3.32 -10.27 -4.90
C MET A 224 -4.40 -10.05 -3.83
N LYS A 225 -5.54 -9.46 -4.21
CA LYS A 225 -6.61 -8.95 -3.34
C LYS A 225 -6.92 -9.86 -2.16
N ASP A 226 -7.00 -11.17 -2.36
CA ASP A 226 -7.43 -12.13 -1.33
C ASP A 226 -6.31 -12.60 -0.40
N LYS A 227 -5.04 -12.40 -0.80
CA LYS A 227 -3.83 -12.87 -0.10
C LYS A 227 -3.13 -11.76 0.71
N MET A 228 -3.69 -10.54 0.74
CA MET A 228 -3.09 -9.34 1.35
C MET A 228 -3.17 -9.28 2.89
N VAL A 229 -3.82 -10.26 3.54
CA VAL A 229 -3.98 -10.33 5.01
C VAL A 229 -2.77 -10.96 5.70
N GLU A 230 -2.12 -11.93 5.05
CA GLU A 230 -0.95 -12.60 5.61
C GLU A 230 0.30 -11.73 5.50
N ILE A 231 1.12 -11.71 6.55
CA ILE A 231 2.36 -10.92 6.63
C ILE A 231 3.34 -11.32 5.51
N GLU A 232 3.38 -12.58 5.14
CA GLU A 232 4.23 -13.14 4.08
C GLU A 232 3.51 -14.30 3.40
N GLY A 233 3.89 -14.60 2.15
CA GLY A 233 3.31 -15.74 1.44
C GLY A 233 3.80 -15.92 0.00
N LYS A 234 3.08 -16.78 -0.75
CA LYS A 234 3.46 -17.23 -2.10
C LYS A 234 2.46 -16.77 -3.17
N LEU A 235 2.99 -16.15 -4.23
CA LEU A 235 2.21 -15.70 -5.37
C LEU A 235 2.08 -16.82 -6.41
N ASP A 236 0.84 -17.11 -6.75
CA ASP A 236 0.47 -18.07 -7.78
C ASP A 236 -0.25 -17.34 -8.90
N CYS A 237 -0.01 -17.75 -10.14
CA CYS A 237 -0.71 -17.19 -11.29
C CYS A 237 -2.21 -17.51 -11.18
N TYR A 238 -3.06 -16.48 -11.22
CA TYR A 238 -4.51 -16.64 -11.12
C TYR A 238 -5.13 -17.52 -12.21
N LYS A 239 -4.48 -17.64 -13.39
CA LYS A 239 -5.00 -18.43 -14.52
C LYS A 239 -4.57 -19.89 -14.49
N CYS A 240 -3.32 -20.18 -14.12
CA CYS A 240 -2.75 -21.54 -14.25
C CYS A 240 -2.22 -22.13 -12.93
N GLY A 241 -2.38 -21.42 -11.80
CA GLY A 241 -1.97 -21.86 -10.46
C GLY A 241 -0.46 -22.03 -10.26
N THR A 242 0.36 -21.64 -11.23
CA THR A 242 1.82 -21.82 -11.12
C THR A 242 2.42 -20.77 -10.20
N LYS A 243 3.29 -21.17 -9.27
CA LYS A 243 4.03 -20.25 -8.40
C LYS A 243 4.92 -19.32 -9.24
N ILE A 244 4.67 -18.02 -9.12
CA ILE A 244 5.33 -16.94 -9.88
C ILE A 244 6.14 -16.00 -8.99
N GLY A 245 5.96 -16.04 -7.67
CA GLY A 245 6.58 -15.06 -6.78
C GLY A 245 6.30 -15.29 -5.31
N GLY A 246 6.52 -14.25 -4.52
CA GLY A 246 6.20 -14.20 -3.10
C GLY A 246 5.96 -12.77 -2.64
N TRP A 247 5.41 -12.62 -1.43
CA TRP A 247 5.37 -11.34 -0.75
C TRP A 247 5.84 -11.45 0.70
N SER A 248 6.35 -10.34 1.24
CA SER A 248 6.55 -10.09 2.66
C SER A 248 6.32 -8.61 2.94
N TRP A 249 5.31 -8.30 3.73
CA TRP A 249 5.00 -6.93 4.15
C TRP A 249 5.99 -6.37 5.18
N LYS A 250 6.78 -7.25 5.83
CA LYS A 250 7.93 -6.86 6.67
C LYS A 250 9.17 -6.52 5.83
N GLY A 251 9.09 -6.77 4.53
CA GLY A 251 10.21 -6.70 3.61
C GLY A 251 11.02 -7.98 3.56
N GLY A 252 12.02 -7.94 2.70
CA GLY A 252 12.88 -9.07 2.36
C GLY A 252 14.04 -8.63 1.48
N ARG A 253 15.03 -9.50 1.30
CA ARG A 253 16.25 -9.17 0.54
C ARG A 253 16.09 -9.59 -0.93
N CYS A 254 16.33 -8.70 -1.90
CA CYS A 254 16.59 -9.17 -3.28
C CYS A 254 17.86 -10.04 -3.27
N SER A 255 17.93 -10.97 -4.22
CA SER A 255 19.17 -11.60 -4.66
C SER A 255 20.36 -10.63 -4.89
N CYS A 256 20.16 -9.34 -5.17
CA CYS A 256 21.24 -8.35 -5.28
C CYS A 256 21.78 -7.84 -3.93
N GLY A 257 21.11 -8.16 -2.81
CA GLY A 257 21.49 -7.72 -1.47
C GLY A 257 20.65 -6.56 -0.94
N LYS A 258 19.95 -5.80 -1.79
CA LYS A 258 19.09 -4.69 -1.36
C LYS A 258 17.91 -5.19 -0.52
N TRP A 259 17.66 -4.53 0.61
CA TRP A 259 16.46 -4.73 1.40
C TRP A 259 15.28 -4.00 0.73
N MET A 260 14.18 -4.71 0.52
CA MET A 260 12.98 -4.21 -0.13
C MET A 260 11.80 -4.32 0.83
N VAL A 261 10.99 -3.28 0.96
CA VAL A 261 9.76 -3.24 1.77
C VAL A 261 8.64 -2.60 0.94
N PRO A 262 7.41 -3.15 0.92
CA PRO A 262 7.20 -4.57 1.13
C PRO A 262 7.95 -5.33 0.03
N ASP A 263 8.45 -6.50 0.35
CA ASP A 263 9.05 -7.39 -0.63
C ASP A 263 7.91 -8.10 -1.35
N VAL A 264 7.34 -7.48 -2.38
CA VAL A 264 6.39 -8.14 -3.29
C VAL A 264 7.11 -8.37 -4.61
N HIS A 265 7.49 -9.61 -4.89
CA HIS A 265 8.31 -9.93 -6.06
C HIS A 265 7.72 -11.03 -6.92
N LEU A 266 7.92 -10.87 -8.23
CA LEU A 266 7.82 -11.92 -9.23
C LEU A 266 9.23 -12.44 -9.52
N VAL A 267 9.36 -13.76 -9.63
CA VAL A 267 10.62 -14.39 -10.02
C VAL A 267 10.80 -14.20 -11.52
N LYS A 268 11.91 -13.56 -11.93
CA LYS A 268 12.18 -13.23 -13.34
C LYS A 268 12.09 -14.44 -14.28
N SER A 269 12.55 -15.61 -13.85
CA SER A 269 12.45 -16.85 -14.64
C SER A 269 11.03 -17.41 -14.82
N LYS A 270 10.03 -16.86 -14.10
CA LYS A 270 8.62 -17.30 -14.14
C LYS A 270 7.71 -16.33 -14.86
N VAL A 271 8.25 -15.20 -15.32
CA VAL A 271 7.50 -14.15 -16.01
C VAL A 271 8.22 -13.70 -17.28
N ILE A 272 7.51 -13.00 -18.15
CA ILE A 272 8.06 -12.35 -19.35
C ILE A 272 7.58 -10.91 -19.40
N GLN A 273 8.36 -10.03 -20.02
CA GLN A 273 7.96 -8.65 -20.32
C GLN A 273 7.60 -8.56 -21.80
N VAL A 274 6.47 -7.95 -22.12
CA VAL A 274 5.96 -7.82 -23.47
C VAL A 274 5.67 -6.36 -23.76
N CYS A 275 6.20 -5.85 -24.87
CA CYS A 275 5.85 -4.55 -25.43
C CYS A 275 5.46 -4.76 -26.91
N HIS A 276 4.33 -4.22 -27.34
CA HIS A 276 3.74 -4.45 -28.69
C HIS A 276 3.66 -5.91 -29.12
N GLY A 277 3.35 -6.82 -28.20
CA GLY A 277 3.28 -8.25 -28.50
C GLY A 277 4.63 -8.94 -28.72
N LYS A 278 5.76 -8.22 -28.59
CA LYS A 278 7.12 -8.77 -28.64
C LYS A 278 7.67 -8.98 -27.22
N ILE A 279 8.31 -10.13 -27.01
CA ILE A 279 8.99 -10.43 -25.74
C ILE A 279 10.26 -9.60 -25.66
N ILE A 280 10.42 -8.84 -24.58
CA ILE A 280 11.63 -8.07 -24.29
C ILE A 280 12.58 -8.95 -23.46
N SER A 281 13.86 -8.94 -23.83
CA SER A 281 14.93 -9.57 -23.05
C SER A 281 15.11 -8.85 -21.72
N MET A 282 15.13 -9.59 -20.60
CA MET A 282 15.32 -9.03 -19.24
C MET A 282 16.71 -8.41 -18.99
N GLY A 283 17.59 -8.38 -20.00
CA GLY A 283 18.88 -7.70 -19.99
C GLY A 283 18.95 -6.42 -20.84
N ASP A 284 17.87 -6.04 -21.52
CA ASP A 284 17.86 -4.83 -22.37
C ASP A 284 17.61 -3.59 -21.50
N GLN A 285 18.69 -2.91 -21.13
CA GLN A 285 18.68 -1.68 -20.32
C GLN A 285 17.96 -0.49 -20.99
N ARG A 286 17.49 -0.62 -22.24
CA ARG A 286 16.75 0.44 -22.94
C ARG A 286 15.38 0.75 -22.34
N TYR A 287 14.89 -0.12 -21.46
CA TYR A 287 13.58 0.02 -20.82
C TYR A 287 13.66 -0.09 -19.28
N LEU A 288 14.88 -0.12 -18.72
CA LEU A 288 15.18 -0.24 -17.29
C LEU A 288 15.83 1.03 -16.77
#